data_AF-A0AAD5VUK7-F1
#
_entry.id   AF-A0AAD5VUK7-F1
#
_cell.length_a   1.000
_cell.length_b   1.000
_cell.length_c   1.000
_cell.angle_alpha   90.00
_cell.angle_beta   90.00
_cell.angle_gamma   90.00
#
_symmetry.space_group_name_H-M   'P 1'
#
loop_
_entity.id
_entity.type
_entity.pdbx_description
1 polymer ?
#
loop_
_entity_poly.entity_id
_entity_poly.type
_entity_poly.pdbx_seq_one_letter_code
_entity_poly.pdbx_strand_id
1 'polypeptide(L)'
;MPTSPSPQTLPNGRFATYTNALKALSKRTGTPLPSLVVSFGLLHELTAIVPLVGVFYASRSLGVGEGIVRTVIMDTETSSGGEEGIEGAVKWGKVKVRGWVEEGDRWAERVGRRYGFFGYEKRRPGEPVAVSEGEGESASGVQRHRIAGDVANAVVAYGVTKVSFVYMLVVRVLIDEIVVGSDTCEDWSVDVFRSCVCEGRPGTCEEGTCWSVQKGSAMSDVFMYLLVGPFTQRNQRCIANSIMPKLHFKRTPEEEEAHRIRKQEKKEPRRRKRGHYSHDNTESEASASKRRRTAEDPLEPQRKWASSDEEEEQYGPQPASSTSQFNPTSRGHKPDQVELKAELDEMRFREKMFDAFADDERLDSLEARLNDYAHVPDRWRTGTSSSSKARVNVFEDDEWLKMDPQAMDEEEYAEWIRMGMYRKTHADEYAEQQRQKAARAARRAEEKKKREETARLAKAAEEERKAKKLVRDARRWAYARDAYHEKWKILLDSNNSDTPDAEAGFVDIPWPVLEAHKERSKHRSGESVAVTVEDLTVEAISAFLLPGGRPEGDRSKKEVLRETFLRFHPDKFEGRFLRTVRVGEQEVVREGIGRVVRALNTLMAE
;
A
#
# COMPACT_ATOMS: atom_id res chain seq x y z
N MET A 1 7.38 -65.27 -1.07
CA MET A 1 7.08 -64.19 -2.04
C MET A 1 7.12 -62.87 -1.29
N PRO A 2 8.21 -62.09 -1.37
CA PRO A 2 8.28 -60.81 -0.68
C PRO A 2 7.38 -59.80 -1.41
N THR A 3 6.52 -59.14 -0.65
CA THR A 3 5.55 -58.14 -1.11
C THR A 3 6.27 -56.89 -1.58
N SER A 4 6.06 -56.51 -2.85
CA SER A 4 6.57 -55.28 -3.43
C SER A 4 6.06 -54.05 -2.65
N PRO A 5 6.93 -53.09 -2.29
CA PRO A 5 6.52 -51.90 -1.57
C PRO A 5 5.69 -50.99 -2.48
N SER A 6 4.54 -50.57 -1.95
CA SER A 6 3.58 -49.66 -2.60
C SER A 6 4.21 -48.29 -2.91
N PRO A 7 3.95 -47.68 -4.07
CA PRO A 7 4.50 -46.39 -4.44
C PRO A 7 3.93 -45.28 -3.54
N GLN A 8 4.80 -44.66 -2.75
CA GLN A 8 4.43 -43.54 -1.89
C GLN A 8 4.14 -42.30 -2.74
N THR A 9 2.89 -41.85 -2.75
CA THR A 9 2.46 -40.58 -3.34
C THR A 9 2.98 -39.44 -2.48
N LEU A 10 4.06 -38.79 -2.94
CA LEU A 10 4.58 -37.58 -2.31
C LEU A 10 3.60 -36.41 -2.51
N PRO A 11 3.40 -35.56 -1.49
CA PRO A 11 2.48 -34.42 -1.57
C PRO A 11 2.95 -33.39 -2.61
N ASN A 12 2.03 -32.97 -3.48
CA ASN A 12 2.21 -31.91 -4.48
C ASN A 12 2.27 -30.54 -3.79
N GLY A 13 3.41 -30.25 -3.17
CA GLY A 13 3.75 -28.89 -2.75
C GLY A 13 4.13 -28.04 -3.97
N ARG A 14 3.97 -26.72 -3.88
CA ARG A 14 4.38 -25.72 -4.91
C ARG A 14 5.85 -25.83 -5.35
N PHE A 15 6.67 -26.59 -4.61
CA PHE A 15 8.06 -26.89 -4.93
C PHE A 15 8.26 -28.17 -5.78
N ALA A 16 7.20 -28.90 -6.12
CA ALA A 16 7.30 -30.12 -6.93
C ALA A 16 7.91 -29.84 -8.31
N THR A 17 7.53 -28.74 -8.96
CA THR A 17 8.07 -28.34 -10.27
C THR A 17 9.56 -28.02 -10.19
N TYR A 18 9.98 -27.29 -9.16
CA TYR A 18 11.39 -26.96 -8.90
C TYR A 18 12.22 -28.21 -8.56
N THR A 19 11.70 -29.11 -7.74
CA THR A 19 12.40 -30.35 -7.39
C THR A 19 12.53 -31.30 -8.58
N ASN A 20 11.55 -31.34 -9.48
CA ASN A 20 11.64 -32.12 -10.72
C ASN A 20 12.65 -31.54 -11.70
N ALA A 21 12.71 -30.21 -11.86
CA ALA A 21 13.74 -29.54 -12.67
C ALA A 21 15.16 -29.77 -12.11
N LEU A 22 15.34 -29.68 -10.79
CA LEU A 22 16.61 -29.95 -10.12
C LEU A 22 17.03 -31.43 -10.24
N LYS A 23 16.07 -32.36 -10.18
CA LYS A 23 16.33 -33.79 -10.43
C LYS A 23 16.75 -34.04 -11.88
N ALA A 24 16.13 -33.37 -12.85
CA ALA A 24 16.50 -33.49 -14.25
C ALA A 24 17.92 -32.94 -14.52
N LEU A 25 18.25 -31.79 -13.92
CA LEU A 25 19.60 -31.21 -13.97
C LEU A 25 20.64 -32.13 -13.32
N SER A 26 20.37 -32.63 -12.10
CA SER A 26 21.24 -33.58 -11.39
C SER A 26 21.50 -34.85 -12.20
N LYS A 27 20.46 -35.38 -12.88
CA LYS A 27 20.61 -36.53 -13.78
C LYS A 27 21.49 -36.23 -15.00
N ARG A 28 21.43 -35.01 -15.54
CA ARG A 28 22.22 -34.60 -16.72
C ARG A 28 23.69 -34.29 -16.36
N THR A 29 23.94 -33.71 -15.20
CA THR A 29 25.30 -33.29 -14.78
C THR A 29 26.04 -34.36 -13.98
N GLY A 30 25.36 -35.39 -13.49
CA GLY A 30 25.95 -36.42 -12.63
C GLY A 30 26.30 -35.93 -11.22
N THR A 31 25.91 -34.71 -10.85
CA THR A 31 26.20 -34.12 -9.53
C THR A 31 25.06 -34.42 -8.54
N PRO A 32 25.35 -34.77 -7.28
CA PRO A 32 24.32 -35.05 -6.29
C PRO A 32 23.51 -33.78 -5.97
N LEU A 33 22.18 -33.93 -5.89
CA LEU A 33 21.22 -32.83 -5.72
C LEU A 33 21.53 -31.89 -4.53
N PRO A 34 21.99 -32.39 -3.35
CA PRO A 34 22.42 -31.52 -2.26
C PRO A 34 23.57 -30.58 -2.64
N SER A 35 24.53 -31.03 -3.44
CA SER A 35 25.67 -30.18 -3.85
C SER A 35 25.25 -29.03 -4.76
N LEU A 36 24.23 -29.25 -5.60
CA LEU A 36 23.70 -28.25 -6.53
C LEU A 36 22.90 -27.18 -5.77
N VAL A 37 22.11 -27.59 -4.78
CA VAL A 37 21.41 -26.66 -3.90
C VAL A 37 22.41 -25.81 -3.10
N VAL A 38 23.47 -26.43 -2.58
CA VAL A 38 24.53 -25.72 -1.84
C VAL A 38 25.29 -24.75 -2.74
N SER A 39 25.64 -25.13 -3.98
CA SER A 39 26.36 -24.24 -4.89
C SER A 39 25.49 -23.07 -5.37
N PHE A 40 24.20 -23.31 -5.63
CA PHE A 40 23.26 -22.24 -5.96
C PHE A 40 23.06 -21.28 -4.77
N GLY A 41 22.91 -21.82 -3.56
CA GLY A 41 22.84 -21.01 -2.34
C GLY A 41 24.10 -20.17 -2.16
N LEU A 42 25.29 -20.77 -2.28
CA LEU A 42 26.57 -20.06 -2.18
C LEU A 42 26.71 -18.97 -3.23
N LEU A 43 26.34 -19.25 -4.48
CA LEU A 43 26.41 -18.26 -5.56
C LEU A 43 25.42 -17.12 -5.35
N HIS A 44 24.19 -17.42 -4.91
CA HIS A 44 23.17 -16.41 -4.62
C HIS A 44 23.59 -15.52 -3.45
N GLU A 45 24.10 -16.12 -2.37
CA GLU A 45 24.61 -15.37 -1.23
C GLU A 45 25.85 -14.54 -1.60
N LEU A 46 26.79 -15.08 -2.37
CA LEU A 46 27.98 -14.33 -2.81
C LEU A 46 27.60 -13.16 -3.73
N THR A 47 26.67 -13.36 -4.66
CA THR A 47 26.21 -12.29 -5.56
C THR A 47 25.39 -11.22 -4.84
N ALA A 48 24.82 -11.50 -3.67
CA ALA A 48 24.20 -10.50 -2.81
C ALA A 48 25.23 -9.79 -1.90
N ILE A 49 26.15 -10.55 -1.30
CA ILE A 49 27.10 -10.04 -0.29
C ILE A 49 28.22 -9.22 -0.93
N VAL A 50 28.80 -9.67 -2.06
CA VAL A 50 29.95 -9.00 -2.67
C VAL A 50 29.61 -7.56 -3.11
N PRO A 51 28.50 -7.28 -3.82
CA PRO A 51 28.13 -5.91 -4.16
C PRO A 51 27.78 -5.08 -2.92
N LEU A 52 27.10 -5.66 -1.93
CA LEU A 52 26.75 -4.97 -0.70
C LEU A 52 28.00 -4.48 0.04
N VAL A 53 28.99 -5.37 0.22
CA VAL A 53 30.26 -5.06 0.87
C VAL A 53 31.08 -4.08 0.02
N GLY A 54 31.12 -4.28 -1.30
CA GLY A 54 31.84 -3.39 -2.22
C GLY A 54 31.29 -1.96 -2.19
N VAL A 55 29.97 -1.79 -2.27
CA VAL A 55 29.33 -0.47 -2.21
C VAL A 55 29.50 0.14 -0.81
N PHE A 56 29.45 -0.66 0.25
CA PHE A 56 29.70 -0.17 1.62
C PHE A 56 31.10 0.41 1.79
N TYR A 57 32.14 -0.30 1.35
CA TYR A 57 33.51 0.21 1.47
C TYR A 57 33.75 1.39 0.52
N ALA A 58 33.14 1.39 -0.67
CA ALA A 58 33.20 2.53 -1.58
C ALA A 58 32.54 3.77 -0.97
N SER A 59 31.30 3.66 -0.45
CA SER A 59 30.58 4.78 0.18
C SER A 59 31.31 5.30 1.42
N ARG A 60 31.90 4.39 2.22
CA ARG A 60 32.76 4.75 3.35
C ARG A 60 34.02 5.51 2.92
N SER A 61 34.73 5.03 1.89
CA SER A 61 35.96 5.68 1.41
C SER A 61 35.72 7.07 0.82
N LEU A 62 34.54 7.27 0.23
CA LEU A 62 34.10 8.53 -0.36
C LEU A 62 33.43 9.48 0.66
N GLY A 63 33.22 9.02 1.90
CA GLY A 63 32.53 9.82 2.93
C GLY A 63 31.06 10.12 2.60
N VAL A 64 30.41 9.32 1.75
CA VAL A 64 29.02 9.56 1.29
C VAL A 64 28.05 9.56 2.48
N GLY A 65 28.23 8.63 3.42
CA GLY A 65 27.42 8.55 4.63
C GLY A 65 27.53 9.79 5.51
N GLU A 66 28.74 10.34 5.70
CA GLU A 66 28.91 11.59 6.46
C GLU A 66 28.27 12.78 5.72
N GLY A 67 28.38 12.82 4.40
CA GLY A 67 27.73 13.83 3.57
C GLY A 67 26.20 13.80 3.69
N ILE A 68 25.59 12.62 3.61
CA ILE A 68 24.14 12.44 3.75
C ILE A 68 23.68 12.79 5.17
N VAL A 69 24.41 12.36 6.21
CA VAL A 69 24.07 12.68 7.59
C VAL A 69 24.16 14.19 7.82
N ARG A 70 25.19 14.87 7.28
CA ARG A 70 25.29 16.34 7.36
C ARG A 70 24.19 17.05 6.60
N THR A 71 23.87 16.66 5.37
CA THR A 71 22.80 17.32 4.59
C THR A 71 21.43 17.05 5.19
N VAL A 72 21.14 15.83 5.61
CA VAL A 72 19.85 15.47 6.22
C VAL A 72 19.66 16.12 7.59
N ILE A 73 20.73 16.30 8.38
CA ILE A 73 20.65 16.97 9.68
C ILE A 73 20.64 18.51 9.53
N MET A 74 21.47 19.08 8.64
CA MET A 74 21.62 20.53 8.51
C MET A 74 20.58 21.19 7.59
N ASP A 75 20.09 20.55 6.52
CA ASP A 75 19.07 21.14 5.64
C ASP A 75 17.67 21.21 6.28
N THR A 76 17.50 20.59 7.44
CA THR A 76 16.27 20.72 8.26
C THR A 76 16.10 22.11 8.87
N GLU A 77 17.17 22.92 8.92
CA GLU A 77 17.16 24.22 9.60
C GLU A 77 16.89 25.40 8.65
N THR A 78 17.07 25.23 7.34
CA THR A 78 17.13 26.38 6.40
C THR A 78 16.03 26.42 5.34
N SER A 79 15.16 25.42 5.25
CA SER A 79 14.16 25.32 4.16
C SER A 79 12.75 25.68 4.63
N SER A 80 12.50 26.98 4.84
CA SER A 80 11.16 27.53 5.12
C SER A 80 10.78 28.67 4.17
N GLY A 81 11.25 28.61 2.92
CA GLY A 81 10.99 29.65 1.92
C GLY A 81 10.82 29.13 0.49
N GLY A 82 9.60 28.70 0.16
CA GLY A 82 8.99 28.81 -1.17
C GLY A 82 9.46 27.89 -2.30
N GLU A 83 8.69 26.84 -2.60
CA GLU A 83 8.21 26.47 -3.96
C GLU A 83 7.34 25.17 -3.92
N GLU A 84 6.02 25.31 -3.94
CA GLU A 84 5.02 24.29 -3.55
C GLU A 84 4.83 23.06 -4.47
N GLY A 85 5.58 22.91 -5.57
CA GLY A 85 5.25 21.90 -6.61
C GLY A 85 5.99 20.56 -6.50
N ILE A 86 7.29 20.59 -6.28
CA ILE A 86 8.19 19.41 -6.34
C ILE A 86 8.58 18.94 -4.93
N GLU A 87 8.35 19.78 -3.92
CA GLU A 87 8.78 19.57 -2.54
C GLU A 87 8.06 18.39 -1.85
N GLY A 88 6.82 18.05 -2.24
CA GLY A 88 6.05 16.98 -1.60
C GLY A 88 6.69 15.59 -1.72
N ALA A 89 7.24 15.26 -2.90
CA ALA A 89 7.90 13.98 -3.13
C ALA A 89 9.26 13.91 -2.40
N VAL A 90 10.00 15.03 -2.39
CA VAL A 90 11.29 15.14 -1.70
C VAL A 90 11.09 15.09 -0.17
N LYS A 91 10.08 15.77 0.36
CA LYS A 91 9.72 15.76 1.79
C LYS A 91 9.28 14.38 2.26
N TRP A 92 8.45 13.69 1.47
CA TRP A 92 8.06 12.30 1.74
C TRP A 92 9.28 11.36 1.74
N GLY A 93 10.17 11.51 0.76
CA GLY A 93 11.43 10.77 0.69
C GLY A 93 12.31 10.99 1.93
N LYS A 94 12.46 12.25 2.37
CA LYS A 94 13.22 12.62 3.58
C LYS A 94 12.65 11.97 4.85
N VAL A 95 11.33 11.99 5.03
CA VAL A 95 10.67 11.35 6.19
C VAL A 95 10.88 9.83 6.18
N LYS A 96 10.81 9.19 5.01
CA LYS A 96 11.05 7.75 4.89
C LYS A 96 12.50 7.36 5.14
N VAL A 97 13.45 8.12 4.59
CA VAL A 97 14.88 7.90 4.83
C VAL A 97 15.20 8.04 6.32
N ARG A 98 14.62 9.03 7.00
CA ARG A 98 14.78 9.18 8.46
C ARG A 98 14.29 7.94 9.23
N GLY A 99 13.09 7.45 8.91
CA GLY A 99 12.56 6.24 9.52
C GLY A 99 13.46 5.02 9.31
N TRP A 100 14.04 4.88 8.11
CA TRP A 100 14.99 3.81 7.81
C TRP A 100 16.33 3.95 8.53
N VAL A 101 16.82 5.19 8.72
CA VAL A 101 18.04 5.43 9.50
C VAL A 101 17.81 5.11 10.98
N GLU A 102 16.70 5.54 11.57
CA GLU A 102 16.37 5.25 12.98
C GLU A 102 16.08 3.76 13.23
N GLU A 103 15.46 3.07 12.27
CA GLU A 103 15.26 1.62 12.34
C GLU A 103 16.59 0.86 12.11
N GLY A 104 17.41 1.35 11.18
CA GLY A 104 18.74 0.84 10.89
C GLY A 104 19.69 0.97 12.09
N ASP A 105 19.65 2.09 12.81
CA ASP A 105 20.46 2.33 13.99
C ASP A 105 20.07 1.37 15.14
N ARG A 106 18.77 1.21 15.41
CA ARG A 106 18.27 0.22 16.38
C ARG A 106 18.59 -1.22 16.00
N TRP A 107 18.64 -1.53 14.70
CA TRP A 107 19.07 -2.84 14.24
C TRP A 107 20.58 -3.03 14.38
N ALA A 108 21.37 -2.03 13.97
CA ALA A 108 22.83 -2.04 14.06
C ALA A 108 23.31 -2.12 15.51
N GLU A 109 22.64 -1.45 16.44
CA GLU A 109 22.93 -1.58 17.87
C GLU A 109 22.66 -3.00 18.37
N ARG A 110 21.51 -3.59 18.03
CA ARG A 110 21.17 -4.97 18.44
C ARG A 110 22.14 -6.00 17.87
N VAL A 111 22.52 -5.87 16.61
CA VAL A 111 23.47 -6.78 15.93
C VAL A 111 24.89 -6.52 16.42
N GLY A 112 25.29 -5.26 16.51
CA GLY A 112 26.58 -4.82 17.02
C GLY A 112 26.85 -5.37 18.42
N ARG A 113 25.93 -5.17 19.37
CA ARG A 113 26.05 -5.73 20.74
C ARG A 113 26.05 -7.27 20.77
N ARG A 114 25.34 -7.93 19.84
CA ARG A 114 25.30 -9.40 19.77
C ARG A 114 26.61 -10.00 19.29
N TYR A 115 27.27 -9.36 18.32
CA TYR A 115 28.44 -9.92 17.64
C TYR A 115 29.76 -9.20 17.97
N GLY A 116 29.73 -8.05 18.62
CA GLY A 116 30.91 -7.19 18.83
C GLY A 116 31.31 -6.40 17.59
N PHE A 117 30.37 -6.14 16.68
CA PHE A 117 30.63 -5.40 15.44
C PHE A 117 30.27 -3.91 15.59
N PHE A 118 30.82 -3.06 14.72
CA PHE A 118 30.57 -1.61 14.70
C PHE A 118 31.02 -0.84 15.95
N GLY A 119 32.00 -1.37 16.70
CA GLY A 119 32.52 -0.73 17.92
C GLY A 119 31.65 -0.94 19.16
N TYR A 120 30.56 -1.70 19.06
CA TYR A 120 29.77 -2.13 20.21
C TYR A 120 30.48 -3.29 20.93
N GLU A 121 30.49 -3.24 22.27
CA GLU A 121 31.05 -4.31 23.08
C GLU A 121 30.19 -5.58 22.95
N LYS A 122 30.83 -6.73 22.71
CA LYS A 122 30.15 -8.02 22.54
C LYS A 122 29.57 -8.45 23.88
N ARG A 123 28.25 -8.59 23.95
CA ARG A 123 27.56 -9.06 25.15
C ARG A 123 27.92 -10.50 25.48
N ARG A 124 28.20 -10.79 26.75
CA ARG A 124 28.43 -12.16 27.24
C ARG A 124 27.09 -12.91 27.27
N PRO A 125 27.01 -14.16 26.78
CA PRO A 125 25.77 -14.94 26.84
C PRO A 125 25.32 -15.15 28.30
N GLY A 126 24.10 -14.75 28.63
CA GLY A 126 23.51 -14.91 29.97
C GLY A 126 23.55 -13.67 30.86
N GLU A 127 24.22 -12.61 30.45
CA GLU A 127 24.16 -11.33 31.18
C GLU A 127 22.79 -10.69 30.94
N PRO A 128 21.96 -10.43 31.97
CA PRO A 128 20.63 -9.83 31.81
C PRO A 128 20.74 -8.46 31.12
N VAL A 129 19.67 -8.00 30.48
CA VAL A 129 19.68 -6.66 29.84
C VAL A 129 19.67 -5.67 31.00
N ALA A 130 20.84 -5.37 31.56
CA ALA A 130 20.99 -4.18 32.35
C ALA A 130 20.73 -3.05 31.37
N VAL A 131 19.53 -2.48 31.44
CA VAL A 131 19.25 -1.15 30.92
C VAL A 131 20.14 -0.25 31.76
N SER A 132 21.42 -0.13 31.39
CA SER A 132 22.37 0.75 32.03
C SER A 132 22.02 2.16 31.59
N GLU A 133 20.92 2.67 32.13
CA GLU A 133 20.62 4.09 32.23
C GLU A 133 21.58 4.67 33.28
N GLY A 134 22.79 5.02 32.85
CA GLY A 134 23.73 5.73 33.70
C GLY A 134 25.18 5.43 33.39
N GLU A 135 25.92 6.51 33.13
CA GLU A 135 27.38 6.63 33.30
C GLU A 135 28.25 6.17 32.12
N GLY A 136 28.44 7.10 31.17
CA GLY A 136 29.50 7.00 30.15
C GLY A 136 29.45 8.05 29.05
N GLU A 137 29.26 9.35 29.38
CA GLU A 137 28.89 10.37 28.38
C GLU A 137 29.97 11.42 28.02
N SER A 138 31.26 11.17 28.27
CA SER A 138 32.30 12.12 27.84
C SER A 138 33.23 11.62 26.73
N ALA A 139 33.13 10.36 26.31
CA ALA A 139 33.86 9.81 25.16
C ALA A 139 32.97 9.48 23.94
N SER A 140 31.64 9.60 24.08
CA SER A 140 30.67 9.01 23.14
C SER A 140 30.26 9.91 21.97
N GLY A 141 30.44 11.23 22.04
CA GLY A 141 29.99 12.15 20.97
C GLY A 141 30.71 11.93 19.64
N VAL A 142 32.03 11.78 19.66
CA VAL A 142 32.84 11.53 18.45
C VAL A 142 32.62 10.11 17.91
N GLN A 143 32.39 9.14 18.81
CA GLN A 143 32.09 7.76 18.42
C GLN A 143 30.68 7.62 17.83
N ARG A 144 29.66 8.25 18.44
CA ARG A 144 28.28 8.27 17.92
C ARG A 144 28.21 8.86 16.51
N HIS A 145 29.00 9.90 16.21
CA HIS A 145 29.00 10.50 14.88
C HIS A 145 29.65 9.60 13.81
N ARG A 146 30.73 8.88 14.16
CA ARG A 146 31.33 7.89 13.25
C ARG A 146 30.43 6.67 13.03
N ILE A 147 29.74 6.23 14.09
CA ILE A 147 28.76 5.12 14.01
C ILE A 147 27.59 5.51 13.12
N ALA A 148 27.06 6.73 13.24
CA ALA A 148 26.00 7.23 12.36
C ALA A 148 26.42 7.28 10.88
N GLY A 149 27.68 7.66 10.60
CA GLY A 149 28.24 7.63 9.24
C GLY A 149 28.30 6.22 8.65
N ASP A 150 28.70 5.23 9.45
CA ASP A 150 28.77 3.83 9.02
C ASP A 150 27.38 3.19 8.82
N VAL A 151 26.43 3.52 9.68
CA VAL A 151 25.03 3.10 9.50
C VAL A 151 24.46 3.71 8.22
N ALA A 152 24.71 5.00 7.96
CA ALA A 152 24.29 5.64 6.72
C ALA A 152 24.94 4.98 5.49
N ASN A 153 26.24 4.66 5.54
CA ASN A 153 26.93 3.92 4.48
C ASN A 153 26.31 2.55 4.22
N ALA A 154 25.89 1.82 5.26
CA ALA A 154 25.22 0.53 5.16
C ALA A 154 23.82 0.65 4.52
N VAL A 155 23.04 1.67 4.91
CA VAL A 155 21.72 1.94 4.32
C VAL A 155 21.85 2.29 2.84
N VAL A 156 22.82 3.14 2.47
CA VAL A 156 23.12 3.47 1.07
C VAL A 156 23.54 2.22 0.29
N ALA A 157 24.45 1.41 0.85
CA ALA A 157 24.90 0.18 0.21
C ALA A 157 23.75 -0.79 -0.03
N TYR A 158 22.85 -0.94 0.94
CA TYR A 158 21.65 -1.77 0.79
C TYR A 158 20.69 -1.23 -0.27
N GLY A 159 20.43 0.08 -0.26
CA GLY A 159 19.58 0.74 -1.25
C GLY A 159 20.11 0.57 -2.68
N VAL A 160 21.39 0.87 -2.89
CA VAL A 160 22.06 0.70 -4.18
C VAL A 160 22.06 -0.76 -4.60
N THR A 161 22.39 -1.69 -3.71
CA THR A 161 22.39 -3.14 -4.04
C THR A 161 21.01 -3.62 -4.46
N LYS A 162 19.94 -3.16 -3.79
CA LYS A 162 18.57 -3.49 -4.19
C LYS A 162 18.20 -2.90 -5.54
N VAL A 163 18.53 -1.64 -5.80
CA VAL A 163 18.24 -0.99 -7.09
C VAL A 163 19.03 -1.67 -8.20
N SER A 164 20.30 -1.98 -7.97
CA SER A 164 21.14 -2.72 -8.92
C SER A 164 20.62 -4.13 -9.18
N PHE A 165 20.07 -4.82 -8.18
CA PHE A 165 19.45 -6.14 -8.36
C PHE A 165 18.17 -6.06 -9.19
N VAL A 166 17.29 -5.08 -8.91
CA VAL A 166 16.09 -4.83 -9.72
C VAL A 166 16.48 -4.45 -11.15
N TYR A 167 17.49 -3.60 -11.31
CA TYR A 167 18.00 -3.22 -12.62
C TYR A 167 18.60 -4.44 -13.36
N MET A 168 19.41 -5.27 -12.71
CA MET A 168 19.90 -6.52 -13.31
C MET A 168 18.77 -7.46 -13.69
N LEU A 169 17.72 -7.58 -12.86
CA LEU A 169 16.56 -8.41 -13.18
C LEU A 169 15.83 -7.88 -14.41
N VAL A 170 15.58 -6.57 -14.47
CA VAL A 170 14.92 -5.91 -15.61
C VAL A 170 15.78 -6.02 -16.88
N VAL A 171 17.09 -5.77 -16.79
CA VAL A 171 18.01 -5.92 -17.91
C VAL A 171 18.06 -7.37 -18.37
N ARG A 172 18.05 -8.35 -17.45
CA ARG A 172 18.06 -9.77 -17.81
C ARG A 172 16.74 -10.19 -18.46
N VAL A 173 15.60 -9.73 -17.96
CA VAL A 173 14.28 -9.95 -18.59
C VAL A 173 14.22 -9.30 -19.97
N LEU A 174 14.71 -8.06 -20.12
CA LEU A 174 14.76 -7.37 -21.41
C LEU A 174 15.72 -8.05 -22.39
N ILE A 175 16.87 -8.55 -21.93
CA ILE A 175 17.79 -9.31 -22.79
C ILE A 175 17.16 -10.64 -23.19
N ASP A 176 16.50 -11.36 -22.28
CA ASP A 176 15.81 -12.61 -22.59
C ASP A 176 14.66 -12.35 -23.58
N GLU A 177 13.93 -11.23 -23.47
CA GLU A 177 12.87 -10.83 -24.41
C GLU A 177 13.42 -10.41 -25.78
N ILE A 178 14.57 -9.72 -25.83
CA ILE A 178 15.26 -9.37 -27.08
C ILE A 178 15.85 -10.61 -27.77
N VAL A 179 16.38 -11.57 -27.00
CA VAL A 179 16.98 -12.81 -27.54
C VAL A 179 15.90 -13.80 -27.99
N VAL A 180 14.76 -13.89 -27.29
CA VAL A 180 13.63 -14.73 -27.70
C VAL A 180 12.81 -14.08 -28.84
N GLY A 181 12.86 -12.76 -28.99
CA GLY A 181 12.25 -12.04 -30.12
C GLY A 181 12.98 -12.21 -31.46
N SER A 182 14.15 -12.86 -31.48
CA SER A 182 14.96 -13.05 -32.69
C SER A 182 14.79 -14.42 -33.39
N ASP A 183 13.61 -15.03 -33.29
CA ASP A 183 13.25 -16.27 -34.01
C ASP A 183 12.90 -16.04 -35.50
N THR A 184 13.38 -14.95 -36.13
CA THR A 184 13.23 -14.70 -37.59
C THR A 184 14.56 -14.58 -38.34
N CYS A 185 15.61 -15.26 -37.87
CA CYS A 185 16.83 -15.44 -38.66
C CYS A 185 17.45 -16.84 -38.46
N GLU A 186 16.70 -17.87 -38.87
CA GLU A 186 17.32 -19.09 -39.40
C GLU A 186 18.04 -18.70 -40.71
N ASP A 187 19.36 -18.43 -40.65
CA ASP A 187 20.33 -18.96 -41.65
C ASP A 187 21.79 -18.46 -41.53
N TRP A 188 22.15 -17.53 -40.62
CA TRP A 188 23.50 -16.91 -40.68
C TRP A 188 24.55 -17.43 -39.69
N SER A 189 24.30 -18.51 -38.93
CA SER A 189 25.23 -18.92 -37.84
C SER A 189 25.84 -20.32 -37.93
N VAL A 190 25.75 -21.01 -39.06
CA VAL A 190 26.41 -22.34 -39.23
C VAL A 190 27.60 -22.32 -40.20
N ASP A 191 27.81 -21.26 -40.99
CA ASP A 191 28.91 -21.24 -41.99
C ASP A 191 30.25 -20.71 -41.49
N VAL A 192 30.37 -20.21 -40.25
CA VAL A 192 31.65 -19.69 -39.73
C VAL A 192 32.49 -20.75 -38.98
N PHE A 193 31.92 -21.90 -38.63
CA PHE A 193 32.64 -22.94 -37.86
C PHE A 193 32.85 -24.28 -38.59
N ARG A 194 32.61 -24.36 -39.90
CA ARG A 194 32.75 -25.60 -40.69
C ARG A 194 33.79 -25.58 -41.82
N SER A 195 34.71 -24.61 -41.84
CA SER A 195 35.92 -24.66 -42.68
C SER A 195 37.14 -25.04 -41.85
N CYS A 196 37.25 -26.30 -41.45
CA CYS A 196 38.51 -26.99 -41.13
C CYS A 196 38.24 -28.49 -40.89
N VAL A 197 37.75 -29.18 -41.92
CA VAL A 197 37.95 -30.64 -42.03
C VAL A 197 38.97 -30.81 -43.15
N CYS A 198 40.24 -30.88 -42.76
CA CYS A 198 41.32 -31.26 -43.65
C CYS A 198 41.18 -32.75 -43.98
N GLU A 199 40.78 -33.02 -45.22
CA GLU A 199 40.84 -34.34 -45.82
C GLU A 199 42.31 -34.64 -46.16
N GLY A 200 42.92 -35.55 -45.37
CA GLY A 200 44.31 -35.93 -45.51
C GLY A 200 44.56 -36.86 -46.69
N ARG A 201 45.40 -36.44 -47.64
CA ARG A 201 46.34 -37.30 -48.39
C ARG A 201 47.78 -36.95 -48.00
N PRO A 202 48.70 -37.92 -47.99
CA PRO A 202 50.02 -37.77 -47.38
C PRO A 202 51.01 -37.13 -48.36
N GLY A 203 51.78 -36.16 -47.90
CA GLY A 203 52.88 -35.62 -48.69
C GLY A 203 53.58 -34.45 -48.00
N THR A 204 54.77 -34.74 -47.48
CA THR A 204 55.89 -33.82 -47.18
C THR A 204 55.65 -32.72 -46.14
N CYS A 205 56.17 -33.00 -44.94
CA CYS A 205 56.53 -32.02 -43.93
C CYS A 205 57.62 -31.08 -44.48
N GLU A 206 57.41 -29.77 -44.34
CA GLU A 206 58.50 -28.78 -44.22
C GLU A 206 58.13 -27.77 -43.13
N GLU A 207 59.18 -27.22 -42.54
CA GLU A 207 59.29 -26.75 -41.18
C GLU A 207 58.76 -25.33 -40.95
N GLY A 208 58.28 -25.10 -39.71
CA GLY A 208 58.55 -23.86 -38.99
C GLY A 208 57.60 -22.69 -39.24
N THR A 209 56.66 -22.48 -38.31
CA THR A 209 56.62 -21.27 -37.48
C THR A 209 55.54 -21.39 -36.40
N CYS A 210 55.98 -21.31 -35.16
CA CYS A 210 55.16 -21.32 -33.96
C CYS A 210 54.63 -19.90 -33.73
N TRP A 211 53.32 -19.70 -33.70
CA TRP A 211 52.70 -18.50 -33.12
C TRP A 211 51.81 -18.90 -31.94
N SER A 212 52.24 -18.41 -30.78
CA SER A 212 51.58 -18.46 -29.49
C SER A 212 50.14 -17.91 -29.56
N VAL A 213 49.16 -18.71 -29.15
CA VAL A 213 47.77 -18.28 -28.94
C VAL A 213 47.66 -17.66 -27.55
N GLN A 214 47.60 -16.33 -27.54
CA GLN A 214 47.28 -15.53 -26.36
C GLN A 214 45.77 -15.55 -26.14
N LYS A 215 45.31 -16.34 -25.17
CA LYS A 215 43.94 -16.25 -24.62
C LYS A 215 43.85 -14.98 -23.78
N GLY A 216 43.01 -14.02 -24.17
CA GLY A 216 42.69 -12.91 -23.30
C GLY A 216 41.68 -11.92 -23.89
N SER A 217 40.58 -11.75 -23.16
CA SER A 217 39.79 -10.50 -23.09
C SER A 217 38.97 -10.10 -24.31
N ALA A 218 37.75 -10.63 -24.43
CA ALA A 218 36.70 -10.02 -25.28
C ALA A 218 35.34 -9.87 -24.57
N MET A 219 35.21 -10.26 -23.29
CA MET A 219 33.93 -10.21 -22.57
C MET A 219 33.76 -8.99 -21.65
N SER A 220 34.80 -8.18 -21.44
CA SER A 220 34.72 -6.97 -20.61
C SER A 220 34.23 -5.72 -21.35
N ASP A 221 34.44 -5.65 -22.66
CA ASP A 221 34.29 -4.38 -23.39
C ASP A 221 32.85 -4.10 -23.85
N VAL A 222 32.00 -5.12 -23.91
CA VAL A 222 30.58 -4.97 -24.25
C VAL A 222 29.77 -4.43 -23.05
N PHE A 223 30.21 -4.69 -21.82
CA PHE A 223 29.46 -4.33 -20.61
C PHE A 223 29.61 -2.85 -20.21
N MET A 224 30.66 -2.15 -20.70
CA MET A 224 30.92 -0.74 -20.38
C MET A 224 30.22 0.25 -21.32
N TYR A 225 29.87 -0.15 -22.55
CA TYR A 225 29.31 0.78 -23.54
C TYR A 225 27.80 1.08 -23.38
N LEU A 226 27.06 0.26 -22.61
CA LEU A 226 25.62 0.45 -22.40
C LEU A 226 25.27 1.39 -21.23
N LEU A 227 26.24 1.83 -20.43
CA LEU A 227 26.00 2.64 -19.22
C LEU A 227 26.14 4.16 -19.42
N VAL A 228 26.60 4.64 -20.59
CA VAL A 228 26.84 6.08 -20.80
C VAL A 228 26.37 6.52 -22.19
N GLY A 229 25.06 6.76 -22.34
CA GLY A 229 24.46 7.38 -23.52
C GLY A 229 23.67 8.65 -23.16
N PRO A 230 23.90 9.81 -23.80
CA PRO A 230 23.31 11.08 -23.39
C PRO A 230 21.86 11.26 -23.88
N PHE A 231 20.97 11.60 -22.95
CA PHE A 231 19.56 11.91 -23.21
C PHE A 231 19.40 13.41 -23.52
N THR A 232 19.11 13.76 -24.77
CA THR A 232 18.96 15.15 -25.22
C THR A 232 17.58 15.73 -24.88
N GLN A 233 17.58 16.85 -24.14
CA GLN A 233 16.43 17.73 -23.85
C GLN A 233 15.85 18.39 -25.11
N ARG A 234 14.55 18.22 -25.37
CA ARG A 234 13.73 19.15 -26.18
C ARG A 234 12.24 19.02 -25.83
N ASN A 235 11.72 19.91 -24.98
CA ASN A 235 10.40 20.58 -25.07
C ASN A 235 9.92 21.08 -23.70
N GLN A 236 10.20 22.34 -23.38
CA GLN A 236 9.43 23.12 -22.41
C GLN A 236 9.43 24.58 -22.85
N ARG A 237 8.39 25.01 -23.56
CA ARG A 237 7.95 26.41 -23.65
C ARG A 237 6.43 26.43 -23.83
N CYS A 238 5.82 27.45 -23.25
CA CYS A 238 4.39 27.83 -23.27
C CYS A 238 3.56 27.20 -22.14
N ILE A 239 3.45 27.92 -21.03
CA ILE A 239 2.19 28.50 -20.49
C ILE A 239 2.61 29.40 -19.32
N ALA A 240 2.66 30.71 -19.57
CA ALA A 240 2.73 31.73 -18.54
C ALA A 240 1.70 32.79 -18.94
N ASN A 241 0.63 32.92 -18.16
CA ASN A 241 0.02 34.19 -17.76
C ASN A 241 -1.29 34.00 -16.97
N SER A 242 -1.40 34.83 -15.93
CA SER A 242 -2.62 35.24 -15.20
C SER A 242 -3.07 34.34 -14.05
N ILE A 243 -2.84 34.81 -12.81
CA ILE A 243 -3.82 34.97 -11.71
C ILE A 243 -3.09 35.76 -10.60
N MET A 244 -3.47 37.02 -10.39
CA MET A 244 -3.08 37.77 -9.18
C MET A 244 -4.08 37.45 -8.05
N PRO A 245 -3.64 36.96 -6.87
CA PRO A 245 -4.53 36.76 -5.74
C PRO A 245 -4.95 38.12 -5.14
N LYS A 246 -6.26 38.37 -5.10
CA LYS A 246 -6.84 39.53 -4.38
C LYS A 246 -6.52 39.42 -2.89
N LEU A 247 -5.85 40.44 -2.36
CA LEU A 247 -5.63 40.61 -0.92
C LEU A 247 -6.97 40.61 -0.18
N HIS A 248 -7.19 39.61 0.67
CA HIS A 248 -8.25 39.62 1.67
C HIS A 248 -7.68 40.22 2.96
N PHE A 249 -8.23 41.37 3.37
CA PHE A 249 -7.94 41.93 4.69
C PHE A 249 -8.44 40.96 5.77
N LYS A 250 -7.59 40.72 6.79
CA LYS A 250 -7.95 39.92 7.96
C LYS A 250 -9.12 40.60 8.68
N ARG A 251 -10.18 39.84 8.94
CA ARG A 251 -11.34 40.29 9.72
C ARG A 251 -10.92 40.55 11.17
N THR A 252 -11.57 41.50 11.82
CA THR A 252 -11.35 41.79 13.24
C THR A 252 -11.89 40.63 14.09
N PRO A 253 -11.35 40.40 15.31
CA PRO A 253 -11.79 39.31 16.18
C PRO A 253 -13.29 39.34 16.50
N GLU A 254 -13.90 40.53 16.62
CA GLU A 254 -15.35 40.68 16.79
C GLU A 254 -16.14 40.23 15.55
N GLU A 255 -15.63 40.48 14.35
CA GLU A 255 -16.28 40.07 13.10
C GLU A 255 -16.16 38.55 12.89
N GLU A 256 -15.11 37.92 13.41
CA GLU A 256 -14.94 36.47 13.40
C GLU A 256 -15.90 35.77 14.37
N GLU A 257 -16.13 36.33 15.55
CA GLU A 257 -17.14 35.84 16.49
C GLU A 257 -18.57 35.97 15.95
N ALA A 258 -18.92 37.13 15.37
CA ALA A 258 -20.21 37.32 14.73
C ALA A 258 -20.42 36.35 13.55
N HIS A 259 -19.37 36.09 12.76
CA HIS A 259 -19.42 35.11 11.68
C HIS A 259 -19.58 33.67 12.21
N ARG A 260 -18.96 33.33 13.34
CA ARG A 260 -19.14 32.03 13.99
C ARG A 260 -20.56 31.83 14.51
N ILE A 261 -21.15 32.86 15.14
CA ILE A 261 -22.54 32.82 15.61
C ILE A 261 -23.50 32.64 14.43
N ARG A 262 -23.35 33.44 13.36
CA ARG A 262 -24.19 33.33 12.15
C ARG A 262 -24.04 31.96 11.44
N LYS A 263 -22.85 31.35 11.51
CA LYS A 263 -22.60 30.01 10.96
C LYS A 263 -23.19 28.90 11.85
N GLN A 264 -23.27 29.11 13.16
CA GLN A 264 -23.95 28.20 14.09
C GLN A 264 -25.46 28.26 13.92
N GLU A 265 -26.05 29.46 13.86
CA GLU A 265 -27.49 29.64 13.61
C GLU A 265 -27.94 29.05 12.28
N LYS A 266 -27.13 29.13 11.21
CA LYS A 266 -27.45 28.48 9.92
C LYS A 266 -27.36 26.95 9.97
N LYS A 267 -26.58 26.38 10.89
CA LYS A 267 -26.40 24.92 11.01
C LYS A 267 -27.51 24.25 11.85
N GLU A 268 -28.09 24.95 12.82
CA GLU A 268 -29.15 24.40 13.67
C GLU A 268 -30.42 23.96 12.91
N PRO A 269 -31.02 24.75 11.98
CA PRO A 269 -32.19 24.32 11.23
C PRO A 269 -31.86 23.18 10.25
N ARG A 270 -30.61 23.09 9.78
CA ARG A 270 -30.14 21.95 8.95
C ARG A 270 -30.04 20.65 9.75
N ARG A 271 -29.67 20.71 11.04
CA ARG A 271 -29.69 19.54 11.94
C ARG A 271 -31.12 19.12 12.28
N ARG A 272 -32.04 20.07 12.52
CA ARG A 272 -33.47 19.78 12.72
C ARG A 272 -34.11 19.10 11.50
N LYS A 273 -33.77 19.53 10.27
CA LYS A 273 -34.26 18.88 9.03
C LYS A 273 -33.69 17.48 8.79
N ARG A 274 -32.43 17.21 9.16
CA ARG A 274 -31.82 15.86 9.00
C ARG A 274 -32.34 14.83 10.00
N GLY A 275 -32.86 15.25 11.16
CA GLY A 275 -33.41 14.34 12.17
C GLY A 275 -34.76 13.68 11.80
N HIS A 276 -35.50 14.22 10.84
CA HIS A 276 -36.85 13.74 10.51
C HIS A 276 -36.87 12.60 9.46
N TYR A 277 -35.76 12.28 8.79
CA TYR A 277 -35.76 11.33 7.67
C TYR A 277 -35.10 9.97 7.96
N SER A 278 -34.96 9.60 9.23
CA SER A 278 -34.30 8.34 9.62
C SER A 278 -35.08 7.59 10.70
N HIS A 279 -36.31 7.18 10.39
CA HIS A 279 -36.92 5.98 10.97
C HIS A 279 -38.23 5.68 10.22
N ASP A 280 -38.16 4.93 9.12
CA ASP A 280 -39.13 3.86 8.82
C ASP A 280 -38.69 3.10 7.56
N ASN A 281 -37.93 2.02 7.75
CA ASN A 281 -37.79 0.98 6.73
C ASN A 281 -37.25 -0.28 7.37
N THR A 282 -38.07 -0.84 8.26
CA THR A 282 -37.96 -2.22 8.70
C THR A 282 -39.34 -2.84 8.59
N GLU A 283 -39.38 -3.97 7.89
CA GLU A 283 -40.47 -4.95 7.81
C GLU A 283 -41.60 -4.69 6.81
N SER A 284 -41.51 -5.34 5.65
CA SER A 284 -42.63 -6.16 5.14
C SER A 284 -42.15 -7.10 4.05
N GLU A 285 -41.85 -8.34 4.44
CA GLU A 285 -41.99 -9.47 3.53
C GLU A 285 -43.47 -9.86 3.40
N ALA A 286 -43.79 -10.41 2.23
CA ALA A 286 -44.98 -11.20 1.89
C ALA A 286 -46.33 -10.47 1.90
N SER A 287 -46.90 -10.27 0.71
CA SER A 287 -48.20 -10.84 0.33
C SER A 287 -48.57 -10.52 -1.12
N ALA A 288 -48.88 -11.56 -1.87
CA ALA A 288 -49.52 -11.50 -3.16
C ALA A 288 -50.87 -10.77 -3.10
N SER A 289 -51.18 -9.89 -4.07
CA SER A 289 -52.56 -9.70 -4.51
C SER A 289 -52.66 -9.01 -5.88
N LYS A 290 -53.00 -9.86 -6.83
CA LYS A 290 -53.78 -9.69 -8.06
C LYS A 290 -54.83 -8.55 -8.01
N ARG A 291 -55.05 -7.92 -9.18
CA ARG A 291 -56.22 -7.09 -9.63
C ARG A 291 -55.99 -5.58 -9.58
N ARG A 292 -56.61 -4.76 -10.43
CA ARG A 292 -57.31 -4.85 -11.72
C ARG A 292 -57.63 -3.39 -12.04
N ARG A 293 -57.46 -2.97 -13.28
CA ARG A 293 -57.96 -1.66 -13.76
C ARG A 293 -59.46 -1.54 -13.47
N THR A 294 -59.88 -0.41 -12.94
CA THR A 294 -61.19 0.22 -13.22
C THR A 294 -61.17 1.68 -12.78
N ALA A 295 -61.98 2.46 -13.48
CA ALA A 295 -62.07 3.90 -13.54
C ALA A 295 -63.09 4.48 -12.53
N GLU A 296 -63.17 5.83 -12.51
CA GLU A 296 -64.25 6.68 -11.95
C GLU A 296 -64.34 6.73 -10.41
N ASP A 297 -64.62 7.82 -9.68
CA ASP A 297 -64.85 9.26 -9.88
C ASP A 297 -64.65 9.91 -8.46
N PRO A 298 -65.21 11.06 -8.03
CA PRO A 298 -64.48 12.13 -7.36
C PRO A 298 -64.84 12.25 -5.86
N LEU A 299 -64.40 13.37 -5.25
CA LEU A 299 -64.80 13.94 -3.96
C LEU A 299 -63.74 13.86 -2.85
N GLU A 300 -63.12 15.02 -2.66
CA GLU A 300 -62.72 15.67 -1.40
C GLU A 300 -63.28 15.08 -0.08
N PRO A 301 -62.55 15.16 1.06
CA PRO A 301 -62.46 16.44 1.76
C PRO A 301 -61.15 16.79 2.48
N GLN A 302 -60.87 18.10 2.45
CA GLN A 302 -60.23 18.94 3.46
C GLN A 302 -59.78 18.27 4.77
N ARG A 303 -58.49 18.44 5.11
CA ARG A 303 -58.07 18.63 6.50
C ARG A 303 -57.15 19.85 6.62
N LYS A 304 -57.73 20.89 7.22
CA LYS A 304 -57.07 22.01 7.88
C LYS A 304 -56.15 21.49 8.99
N TRP A 305 -54.92 21.96 9.03
CA TRP A 305 -54.25 22.24 10.30
C TRP A 305 -53.61 23.60 10.21
N ALA A 306 -54.12 24.48 11.06
CA ALA A 306 -53.63 25.79 11.36
C ALA A 306 -52.64 25.69 12.53
N SER A 307 -51.52 26.40 12.40
CA SER A 307 -50.98 27.29 13.44
C SER A 307 -49.99 28.21 12.69
N SER A 308 -50.26 29.52 12.54
CA SER A 308 -50.26 30.54 13.59
C SER A 308 -48.92 30.59 14.31
N ASP A 309 -47.98 31.35 13.75
CA ASP A 309 -47.32 32.40 14.53
C ASP A 309 -46.82 33.47 13.56
N GLU A 310 -47.42 34.65 13.68
CA GLU A 310 -47.02 35.86 13.00
C GLU A 310 -45.97 36.56 13.87
N GLU A 311 -44.83 36.91 13.29
CA GLU A 311 -44.15 38.13 13.73
C GLU A 311 -43.61 38.88 12.51
N GLU A 312 -43.92 40.16 12.55
CA GLU A 312 -44.01 41.15 11.51
C GLU A 312 -42.67 41.91 11.44
N GLU A 313 -41.98 41.92 10.29
CA GLU A 313 -40.94 42.93 10.06
C GLU A 313 -40.71 43.24 8.56
N GLN A 314 -41.36 44.33 8.14
CA GLN A 314 -40.75 45.48 7.45
C GLN A 314 -39.97 45.25 6.13
N TYR A 315 -40.72 45.40 5.03
CA TYR A 315 -40.43 46.25 3.85
C TYR A 315 -39.05 46.17 3.13
N GLY A 316 -39.06 45.64 1.90
CA GLY A 316 -38.06 45.89 0.86
C GLY A 316 -38.65 45.71 -0.55
N PRO A 317 -38.31 46.55 -1.54
CA PRO A 317 -39.05 46.67 -2.80
C PRO A 317 -38.86 45.46 -3.72
N GLN A 318 -39.98 44.99 -4.28
CA GLN A 318 -40.06 43.95 -5.31
C GLN A 318 -39.49 44.43 -6.65
N PRO A 319 -38.71 43.60 -7.38
CA PRO A 319 -38.68 43.65 -8.83
C PRO A 319 -39.71 42.69 -9.45
N ALA A 320 -40.23 43.13 -10.58
CA ALA A 320 -41.40 42.65 -11.29
C ALA A 320 -41.48 41.14 -11.57
N SER A 321 -42.72 40.66 -11.50
CA SER A 321 -43.19 39.39 -12.02
C SER A 321 -43.06 39.33 -13.55
N SER A 322 -42.39 38.29 -14.05
CA SER A 322 -42.61 37.80 -15.42
C SER A 322 -42.99 36.34 -15.38
N THR A 323 -44.30 36.13 -15.51
CA THR A 323 -45.00 34.98 -16.03
C THR A 323 -44.21 34.25 -17.14
N SER A 324 -43.91 32.98 -16.92
CA SER A 324 -43.93 32.00 -18.01
C SER A 324 -44.18 30.61 -17.44
N GLN A 325 -45.33 30.09 -17.81
CA GLN A 325 -45.78 28.72 -17.61
C GLN A 325 -44.77 27.76 -18.25
N PHE A 326 -44.24 26.79 -17.50
CA PHE A 326 -44.13 25.41 -17.99
C PHE A 326 -43.83 24.48 -16.81
N ASN A 327 -44.85 23.70 -16.44
CA ASN A 327 -44.71 22.55 -15.57
C ASN A 327 -44.33 21.35 -16.46
N PRO A 328 -43.25 20.62 -16.17
CA PRO A 328 -43.39 19.17 -16.16
C PRO A 328 -42.68 18.52 -14.97
N THR A 329 -43.50 17.88 -14.14
CA THR A 329 -43.24 16.59 -13.49
C THR A 329 -41.86 16.34 -12.86
N SER A 330 -41.82 16.50 -11.53
CA SER A 330 -41.12 15.68 -10.53
C SER A 330 -39.92 14.87 -11.04
N ARG A 331 -38.79 15.54 -11.24
CA ARG A 331 -37.47 14.90 -11.34
C ARG A 331 -36.71 15.18 -10.06
N GLY A 332 -36.32 14.10 -9.39
CA GLY A 332 -35.56 14.11 -8.15
C GLY A 332 -34.51 15.21 -8.13
N HIS A 333 -34.65 16.09 -7.15
CA HIS A 333 -33.75 17.19 -6.87
C HIS A 333 -32.34 16.63 -6.72
N LYS A 334 -31.55 16.72 -7.79
CA LYS A 334 -30.13 16.42 -7.74
C LYS A 334 -29.57 17.46 -6.79
N PRO A 335 -28.95 17.08 -5.65
CA PRO A 335 -28.30 18.06 -4.78
C PRO A 335 -27.34 18.86 -5.64
N ASP A 336 -27.43 20.19 -5.56
CA ASP A 336 -26.64 21.10 -6.38
C ASP A 336 -25.18 20.68 -6.30
N GLN A 337 -24.63 20.19 -7.40
CA GLN A 337 -23.25 19.69 -7.46
C GLN A 337 -22.25 20.76 -7.01
N VAL A 338 -22.63 22.03 -7.12
CA VAL A 338 -21.86 23.18 -6.64
C VAL A 338 -21.84 23.23 -5.11
N GLU A 339 -22.97 22.97 -4.44
CA GLU A 339 -23.03 22.92 -2.97
C GLU A 339 -22.30 21.68 -2.43
N LEU A 340 -22.44 20.53 -3.09
CA LEU A 340 -21.68 19.32 -2.73
C LEU A 340 -20.17 19.49 -2.93
N LYS A 341 -19.74 20.18 -4.00
CA LYS A 341 -18.33 20.53 -4.19
C LYS A 341 -17.85 21.51 -3.13
N ALA A 342 -18.64 22.53 -2.81
CA ALA A 342 -18.30 23.48 -1.74
C ALA A 342 -18.20 22.80 -0.38
N GLU A 343 -19.08 21.83 -0.07
CA GLU A 343 -19.02 21.08 1.19
C GLU A 343 -17.81 20.13 1.24
N LEU A 344 -17.44 19.52 0.11
CA LEU A 344 -16.22 18.70 -0.01
C LEU A 344 -14.94 19.54 0.08
N ASP A 345 -14.91 20.71 -0.56
CA ASP A 345 -13.79 21.64 -0.50
C ASP A 345 -13.68 22.26 0.89
N GLU A 346 -14.79 22.54 1.56
CA GLU A 346 -14.80 22.99 2.96
C GLU A 346 -14.36 21.88 3.92
N MET A 347 -14.71 20.61 3.65
CA MET A 347 -14.18 19.46 4.41
C MET A 347 -12.68 19.28 4.19
N ARG A 348 -12.20 19.36 2.94
CA ARG A 348 -10.76 19.33 2.64
C ARG A 348 -10.02 20.50 3.29
N PHE A 349 -10.59 21.70 3.24
CA PHE A 349 -10.01 22.87 3.88
C PHE A 349 -9.96 22.71 5.40
N ARG A 350 -11.01 22.14 6.02
CA ARG A 350 -11.02 21.82 7.45
C ARG A 350 -10.00 20.75 7.82
N GLU A 351 -9.89 19.70 7.02
CA GLU A 351 -8.91 18.64 7.21
C GLU A 351 -7.48 19.20 7.09
N LYS A 352 -7.24 20.05 6.08
CA LYS A 352 -5.96 20.76 5.90
C LYS A 352 -5.65 21.74 7.04
N MET A 353 -6.67 22.39 7.61
CA MET A 353 -6.52 23.21 8.83
C MET A 353 -6.22 22.36 10.07
N PHE A 354 -6.85 21.20 10.23
CA PHE A 354 -6.56 20.29 11.34
C PHE A 354 -5.16 19.67 11.23
N ASP A 355 -4.71 19.36 10.01
CA ASP A 355 -3.35 18.88 9.73
C ASP A 355 -2.32 19.99 10.04
N ALA A 356 -2.65 21.25 9.69
CA ALA A 356 -1.82 22.39 10.06
C ALA A 356 -1.76 22.65 11.58
N PHE A 357 -2.83 22.40 12.33
CA PHE A 357 -2.80 22.49 13.80
C PHE A 357 -2.11 21.29 14.47
N ALA A 358 -2.11 20.11 13.84
CA ALA A 358 -1.28 18.99 14.29
C ALA A 358 0.23 19.31 14.11
N ASP A 359 0.57 20.13 13.10
CA ASP A 359 1.91 20.69 12.94
C ASP A 359 2.23 21.81 13.96
N ASP A 360 1.26 22.41 14.66
CA ASP A 360 1.50 23.45 15.69
C ASP A 360 1.82 22.87 17.09
N GLU A 361 1.62 21.56 17.34
CA GLU A 361 2.28 20.85 18.48
C GLU A 361 3.83 20.87 18.33
N ARG A 362 4.34 21.35 17.19
CA ARG A 362 5.76 21.61 16.95
C ARG A 362 6.30 22.81 17.74
N LEU A 363 5.48 23.77 18.16
CA LEU A 363 5.97 24.91 18.95
C LEU A 363 6.46 24.48 20.34
N ASP A 364 5.75 23.56 21.00
CA ASP A 364 6.20 22.95 22.26
C ASP A 364 7.48 22.12 22.05
N SER A 365 7.62 21.48 20.88
CA SER A 365 8.85 20.74 20.51
C SER A 365 10.03 21.66 20.18
N LEU A 366 9.76 22.86 19.61
CA LEU A 366 10.75 23.88 19.30
C LEU A 366 11.17 24.64 20.56
N GLU A 367 10.26 24.91 21.48
CA GLU A 367 10.57 25.51 22.79
C GLU A 367 11.38 24.53 23.67
N ALA A 368 11.03 23.24 23.67
CA ALA A 368 11.84 22.20 24.31
C ALA A 368 13.25 22.14 23.71
N ARG A 369 13.36 22.26 22.37
CA ARG A 369 14.65 22.21 21.67
C ARG A 369 15.46 23.51 21.81
N LEU A 370 14.85 24.68 21.85
CA LEU A 370 15.54 25.96 22.11
C LEU A 370 16.09 26.03 23.53
N ASN A 371 15.39 25.40 24.49
CA ASN A 371 15.90 25.20 25.85
C ASN A 371 17.06 24.19 25.91
N ASP A 372 17.15 23.24 24.97
CA ASP A 372 18.29 22.31 24.87
C ASP A 372 19.56 22.96 24.28
N TYR A 373 19.44 24.00 23.44
CA TYR A 373 20.59 24.68 22.82
C TYR A 373 21.14 25.85 23.64
N ALA A 374 20.43 26.30 24.68
CA ALA A 374 21.02 27.14 25.71
C ALA A 374 21.90 26.25 26.60
N HIS A 375 23.12 25.96 26.13
CA HIS A 375 24.18 25.30 26.89
C HIS A 375 24.67 26.23 28.02
N VAL A 376 23.78 26.55 28.95
CA VAL A 376 24.12 27.14 30.24
C VAL A 376 24.95 26.07 30.95
N PRO A 377 26.26 26.29 31.17
CA PRO A 377 27.11 25.31 31.82
C PRO A 377 26.49 24.86 33.14
N ASP A 378 26.54 23.57 33.45
CA ASP A 378 25.81 23.00 34.60
C ASP A 378 26.09 23.70 35.94
N ARG A 379 27.25 24.36 36.08
CA ARG A 379 27.56 25.20 37.27
C ARG A 379 26.68 26.45 37.43
N TRP A 380 26.04 26.92 36.36
CA TRP A 380 25.05 28.01 36.35
C TRP A 380 23.61 27.49 36.29
N ARG A 381 23.39 26.17 36.10
CA ARG A 381 22.15 25.51 36.52
C ARG A 381 22.21 25.36 38.05
N THR A 382 21.99 26.46 38.75
CA THR A 382 21.87 26.48 40.20
C THR A 382 20.76 25.51 40.64
N GLY A 383 21.15 24.34 41.17
CA GLY A 383 20.30 23.57 42.09
C GLY A 383 19.92 22.12 41.74
N THR A 384 20.47 21.46 40.71
CA THR A 384 20.20 20.02 40.52
C THR A 384 21.43 19.19 40.81
N SER A 385 21.53 18.77 42.07
CA SER A 385 22.46 17.75 42.55
C SER A 385 22.34 16.47 41.72
N SER A 386 23.50 15.89 41.47
CA SER A 386 23.74 14.75 40.60
C SER A 386 23.24 13.44 41.20
N SER A 387 22.15 12.87 40.66
CA SER A 387 21.92 11.42 40.67
C SER A 387 20.80 11.07 39.68
N SER A 388 21.03 10.06 38.86
CA SER A 388 20.13 9.50 37.85
C SER A 388 18.92 8.75 38.43
N LYS A 389 18.21 9.34 39.39
CA LYS A 389 16.85 8.94 39.74
C LYS A 389 15.91 9.61 38.75
N ALA A 390 14.93 8.84 38.26
CA ALA A 390 13.84 9.29 37.39
C ALA A 390 13.44 10.74 37.71
N ARG A 391 13.22 11.56 36.68
CA ARG A 391 12.58 12.88 36.81
C ARG A 391 11.18 12.70 37.41
N VAL A 392 11.11 12.44 38.71
CA VAL A 392 9.97 12.75 39.55
C VAL A 392 9.81 14.25 39.35
N ASN A 393 8.68 14.69 38.83
CA ASN A 393 8.39 16.11 38.77
C ASN A 393 8.41 16.61 40.21
N VAL A 394 9.53 17.18 40.65
CA VAL A 394 9.79 17.65 42.03
C VAL A 394 8.72 18.64 42.50
N PHE A 395 8.01 19.26 41.56
CA PHE A 395 6.91 20.18 41.82
C PHE A 395 5.50 19.55 41.78
N GLU A 396 5.34 18.31 41.31
CA GLU A 396 4.02 17.69 41.13
C GLU A 396 3.68 16.57 42.11
N ASP A 397 4.66 15.93 42.72
CA ASP A 397 4.44 14.80 43.61
C ASP A 397 4.76 15.17 45.06
N ASP A 398 3.76 15.09 45.94
CA ASP A 398 3.89 15.18 47.41
C ASP A 398 4.79 14.08 48.02
N GLU A 399 5.48 13.31 47.16
CA GLU A 399 6.41 12.25 47.52
C GLU A 399 7.69 12.81 48.14
N TRP A 400 8.16 14.00 47.69
CA TRP A 400 9.32 14.69 48.30
C TRP A 400 9.09 15.08 49.77
N LEU A 401 7.84 15.36 50.17
CA LEU A 401 7.52 15.69 51.57
C LEU A 401 7.24 14.47 52.45
N LYS A 402 7.00 13.30 51.85
CA LYS A 402 6.87 12.04 52.58
C LYS A 402 8.23 11.41 52.88
N MET A 403 9.31 11.94 52.33
CA MET A 403 10.67 11.47 52.62
C MET A 403 11.05 11.85 54.05
N ASP A 404 11.60 10.88 54.79
CA ASP A 404 11.93 11.04 56.21
C ASP A 404 13.05 12.09 56.38
N PRO A 405 12.85 13.18 57.16
CA PRO A 405 13.83 14.25 57.29
C PRO A 405 15.19 13.86 57.84
N GLN A 406 15.31 12.70 58.51
CA GLN A 406 16.59 12.19 59.03
C GLN A 406 17.49 11.55 57.96
N ALA A 407 16.92 11.22 56.79
CA ALA A 407 17.65 10.58 55.69
C ALA A 407 18.07 11.57 54.59
N MET A 408 17.68 12.84 54.69
CA MET A 408 18.05 13.91 53.76
C MET A 408 19.35 14.57 54.17
N ASP A 409 20.13 15.02 53.18
CA ASP A 409 21.32 15.83 53.46
C ASP A 409 20.92 17.22 54.00
N GLU A 410 21.89 17.97 54.53
CA GLU A 410 21.61 19.27 55.16
C GLU A 410 21.07 20.32 54.16
N GLU A 411 21.38 20.18 52.86
CA GLU A 411 20.92 21.09 51.81
C GLU A 411 19.49 20.78 51.38
N GLU A 412 19.17 19.50 51.16
CA GLU A 412 17.82 18.96 50.91
C GLU A 412 16.90 19.23 52.10
N TYR A 413 17.38 19.08 53.34
CA TYR A 413 16.62 19.41 54.54
C TYR A 413 16.31 20.91 54.61
N ALA A 414 17.27 21.77 54.28
CA ALA A 414 17.04 23.22 54.23
C ALA A 414 16.00 23.62 53.16
N GLU A 415 16.00 22.93 52.02
CA GLU A 415 14.98 23.10 50.97
C GLU A 415 13.61 22.55 51.38
N TRP A 416 13.57 21.39 52.06
CA TRP A 416 12.35 20.83 52.62
C TRP A 416 11.70 21.79 53.64
N ILE A 417 12.50 22.42 54.50
CA ILE A 417 12.02 23.45 55.43
C ILE A 417 11.50 24.68 54.69
N ARG A 418 12.23 25.19 53.69
CA ARG A 418 11.79 26.32 52.86
C ARG A 418 10.47 26.03 52.14
N MET A 419 10.34 24.85 51.53
CA MET A 419 9.10 24.42 50.86
C MET A 419 7.95 24.18 51.84
N GLY A 420 8.23 23.59 53.00
CA GLY A 420 7.25 23.39 54.07
C GLY A 420 6.69 24.71 54.61
N MET A 421 7.54 25.73 54.76
CA MET A 421 7.14 27.08 55.16
C MET A 421 6.38 27.82 54.06
N TYR A 422 6.77 27.67 52.79
CA TYR A 422 6.04 28.25 51.65
C TYR A 422 4.63 27.67 51.55
N ARG A 423 4.45 26.35 51.67
CA ARG A 423 3.14 25.69 51.66
C ARG A 423 2.23 26.15 52.80
N LYS A 424 2.78 26.42 53.99
CA LYS A 424 2.00 26.93 55.12
C LYS A 424 1.53 28.37 54.92
N THR A 425 2.30 29.18 54.20
CA THR A 425 1.98 30.60 53.93
C THR A 425 1.13 30.79 52.67
N HIS A 426 1.22 29.88 51.70
CA HIS A 426 0.49 29.91 50.42
C HIS A 426 -0.47 28.71 50.29
N ALA A 427 -1.05 28.27 51.40
CA ALA A 427 -1.94 27.10 51.43
C ALA A 427 -3.15 27.26 50.50
N ASP A 428 -3.71 28.47 50.43
CA ASP A 428 -4.86 28.79 49.59
C ASP A 428 -4.50 28.75 48.09
N GLU A 429 -3.34 29.28 47.72
CA GLU A 429 -2.84 29.25 46.33
C GLU A 429 -2.58 27.81 45.87
N TYR A 430 -2.02 26.97 46.73
CA TYR A 430 -1.80 25.55 46.43
C TYR A 430 -3.12 24.79 46.28
N ALA A 431 -4.12 25.09 47.13
CA ALA A 431 -5.46 24.51 47.00
C ALA A 431 -6.14 24.91 45.67
N GLU A 432 -5.96 26.16 45.22
CA GLU A 432 -6.45 26.61 43.93
C GLU A 432 -5.71 25.93 42.77
N GLN A 433 -4.37 25.82 42.84
CA GLN A 433 -3.56 25.14 41.84
C GLN A 433 -3.94 23.65 41.70
N GLN A 434 -4.21 22.97 42.83
CA GLN A 434 -4.71 21.59 42.82
C GLN A 434 -6.10 21.48 42.19
N ARG A 435 -7.01 22.43 42.44
CA ARG A 435 -8.32 22.48 41.76
C ARG A 435 -8.16 22.70 40.25
N GLN A 436 -7.26 23.59 39.83
CA GLN A 436 -6.97 23.82 38.41
C GLN A 436 -6.35 22.59 37.74
N LYS A 437 -5.41 21.91 38.41
CA LYS A 437 -4.79 20.67 37.92
C LYS A 437 -5.82 19.55 37.79
N ALA A 438 -6.67 19.37 38.81
CA ALA A 438 -7.77 18.41 38.79
C ALA A 438 -8.78 18.73 37.67
N ALA A 439 -9.11 20.01 37.45
CA ALA A 439 -10.01 20.43 36.37
C ALA A 439 -9.41 20.17 34.97
N ARG A 440 -8.11 20.44 34.76
CA ARG A 440 -7.41 20.14 33.50
C ARG A 440 -7.32 18.63 33.27
N ALA A 441 -7.01 17.85 34.31
CA ALA A 441 -6.97 16.40 34.25
C ALA A 441 -8.36 15.82 33.92
N ALA A 442 -9.43 16.35 34.53
CA ALA A 442 -10.81 15.98 34.23
C ALA A 442 -11.18 16.27 32.77
N ARG A 443 -10.83 17.46 32.25
CA ARG A 443 -11.07 17.83 30.84
C ARG A 443 -10.34 16.90 29.87
N ARG A 444 -9.06 16.61 30.12
CA ARG A 444 -8.26 15.67 29.31
C ARG A 444 -8.84 14.25 29.36
N ALA A 445 -9.32 13.81 30.52
CA ALA A 445 -9.95 12.50 30.67
C ALA A 445 -11.29 12.41 29.90
N GLU A 446 -12.11 13.46 29.92
CA GLU A 446 -13.37 13.51 29.16
C GLU A 446 -13.11 13.54 27.64
N GLU A 447 -12.16 14.34 27.19
CA GLU A 447 -11.77 14.41 25.78
C GLU A 447 -11.22 13.06 25.29
N LYS A 448 -10.40 12.39 26.10
CA LYS A 448 -9.91 11.04 25.80
C LYS A 448 -11.06 10.04 25.66
N LYS A 449 -12.04 10.07 26.56
CA LYS A 449 -13.25 9.22 26.47
C LYS A 449 -14.05 9.49 25.19
N LYS A 450 -14.25 10.76 24.83
CA LYS A 450 -14.91 11.16 23.58
C LYS A 450 -14.13 10.67 22.34
N ARG A 451 -12.80 10.79 22.37
CA ARG A 451 -11.93 10.30 21.29
C ARG A 451 -12.01 8.77 21.15
N GLU A 452 -11.99 8.04 22.25
CA GLU A 452 -12.14 6.58 22.24
C GLU A 452 -13.51 6.14 21.72
N GLU A 453 -14.59 6.84 22.09
CA GLU A 453 -15.94 6.58 21.58
C GLU A 453 -16.03 6.82 20.07
N THR A 454 -15.50 7.95 19.59
CA THR A 454 -15.46 8.25 18.14
C THR A 454 -14.59 7.26 17.36
N ALA A 455 -13.45 6.83 17.91
CA ALA A 455 -12.59 5.82 17.31
C ALA A 455 -13.30 4.46 17.22
N ARG A 456 -14.06 4.07 18.25
CA ARG A 456 -14.86 2.84 18.25
C ARG A 456 -15.95 2.90 17.17
N LEU A 457 -16.65 4.02 17.04
CA LEU A 457 -17.67 4.20 15.99
C LEU A 457 -17.04 4.19 14.58
N ALA A 458 -15.88 4.82 14.40
CA ALA A 458 -15.16 4.83 13.13
C ALA A 458 -14.71 3.41 12.70
N LYS A 459 -14.20 2.62 13.65
CA LYS A 459 -13.81 1.22 13.41
C LYS A 459 -15.01 0.36 13.01
N ALA A 460 -16.14 0.50 13.69
CA ALA A 460 -17.38 -0.21 13.33
C ALA A 460 -17.86 0.14 11.91
N ALA A 461 -17.80 1.43 11.52
CA ALA A 461 -18.15 1.87 10.17
C ALA A 461 -17.19 1.32 9.09
N GLU A 462 -15.91 1.15 9.40
CA GLU A 462 -14.94 0.54 8.48
C GLU A 462 -15.20 -0.95 8.28
N GLU A 463 -15.49 -1.68 9.36
CA GLU A 463 -15.85 -3.10 9.32
C GLU A 463 -17.14 -3.34 8.52
N GLU A 464 -18.16 -2.49 8.69
CA GLU A 464 -19.40 -2.55 7.90
C GLU A 464 -19.12 -2.31 6.40
N ARG A 465 -18.26 -1.35 6.06
CA ARG A 465 -17.85 -1.10 4.67
C ARG A 465 -17.13 -2.31 4.07
N LYS A 466 -16.28 -3.00 4.83
CA LYS A 466 -15.60 -4.22 4.39
C LYS A 466 -16.60 -5.35 4.18
N ALA A 467 -17.51 -5.58 5.12
CA ALA A 467 -18.57 -6.58 4.99
C ALA A 467 -19.44 -6.34 3.75
N LYS A 468 -19.85 -5.09 3.51
CA LYS A 468 -20.63 -4.71 2.32
C LYS A 468 -19.90 -4.95 1.01
N LYS A 469 -18.58 -4.78 0.97
CA LYS A 469 -17.76 -5.11 -0.22
C LYS A 469 -17.75 -6.62 -0.47
N LEU A 470 -17.49 -7.42 0.57
CA LEU A 470 -17.48 -8.88 0.46
C LEU A 470 -18.84 -9.43 -0.01
N VAL A 471 -19.95 -8.90 0.51
CA VAL A 471 -21.30 -9.29 0.06
C VAL A 471 -21.54 -8.93 -1.41
N ARG A 472 -21.12 -7.75 -1.86
CA ARG A 472 -21.25 -7.37 -3.28
C ARG A 472 -20.41 -8.28 -4.17
N ASP A 473 -19.20 -8.60 -3.76
CA ASP A 473 -18.32 -9.47 -4.54
C ASP A 473 -18.88 -10.89 -4.58
N ALA A 474 -19.36 -11.44 -3.45
CA ALA A 474 -20.05 -12.73 -3.42
C ALA A 474 -21.27 -12.75 -4.36
N ARG A 475 -22.07 -11.67 -4.38
CA ARG A 475 -23.20 -11.54 -5.30
C ARG A 475 -22.76 -11.50 -6.77
N ARG A 476 -21.65 -10.81 -7.08
CA ARG A 476 -21.07 -10.78 -8.43
C ARG A 476 -20.62 -12.16 -8.89
N TRP A 477 -19.97 -12.92 -8.00
CA TRP A 477 -19.57 -14.31 -8.27
C TRP A 477 -20.76 -15.22 -8.48
N ALA A 478 -21.81 -15.10 -7.66
CA ALA A 478 -23.04 -15.87 -7.83
C ALA A 478 -23.69 -15.60 -9.20
N TYR A 479 -23.91 -14.32 -9.52
CA TYR A 479 -24.45 -13.91 -10.81
C TYR A 479 -23.63 -14.42 -12.00
N ALA A 480 -22.29 -14.33 -11.92
CA ALA A 480 -21.42 -14.81 -12.98
C ALA A 480 -21.55 -16.33 -13.22
N ARG A 481 -21.79 -17.11 -12.17
CA ARG A 481 -22.01 -18.56 -12.26
C ARG A 481 -23.39 -18.90 -12.84
N ASP A 482 -24.42 -18.17 -12.43
CA ASP A 482 -25.76 -18.32 -13.03
C ASP A 482 -25.70 -18.00 -14.53
N ALA A 483 -25.06 -16.90 -14.92
CA ALA A 483 -24.86 -16.52 -16.32
C ALA A 483 -24.03 -17.55 -17.11
N TYR A 484 -23.03 -18.18 -16.47
CA TYR A 484 -22.28 -19.30 -17.06
C TYR A 484 -23.17 -20.50 -17.36
N HIS A 485 -24.02 -20.89 -16.41
CA HIS A 485 -24.95 -22.00 -16.61
C HIS A 485 -26.03 -21.69 -17.65
N GLU A 486 -26.55 -20.48 -17.68
CA GLU A 486 -27.52 -20.01 -18.68
C GLU A 486 -26.92 -20.00 -20.09
N LYS A 487 -25.71 -19.45 -20.27
CA LYS A 487 -25.02 -19.47 -21.57
C LYS A 487 -24.75 -20.89 -22.05
N TRP A 488 -24.36 -21.80 -21.15
CA TRP A 488 -24.23 -23.23 -21.50
C TRP A 488 -25.54 -23.84 -21.97
N LYS A 489 -26.65 -23.50 -21.31
CA LYS A 489 -27.98 -23.98 -21.71
C LYS A 489 -28.35 -23.45 -23.10
N ILE A 490 -28.16 -22.15 -23.35
CA ILE A 490 -28.42 -21.54 -24.66
C ILE A 490 -27.57 -22.20 -25.75
N LEU A 491 -26.28 -22.42 -25.49
CA LEU A 491 -25.38 -23.06 -26.45
C LEU A 491 -25.82 -24.51 -26.76
N LEU A 492 -26.24 -25.26 -25.74
CA LEU A 492 -26.77 -26.62 -25.91
C LEU A 492 -28.10 -26.65 -26.67
N ASP A 493 -29.00 -25.71 -26.39
CA ASP A 493 -30.30 -25.59 -27.06
C ASP A 493 -30.11 -25.19 -28.54
N SER A 494 -29.18 -24.27 -28.82
CA SER A 494 -28.84 -23.84 -30.19
C SER A 494 -28.27 -24.96 -31.05
N ASN A 495 -27.52 -25.89 -30.45
CA ASN A 495 -26.97 -27.05 -31.15
C ASN A 495 -28.06 -28.06 -31.56
N ASN A 496 -29.22 -28.04 -30.90
CA ASN A 496 -30.34 -28.91 -31.24
C ASN A 496 -31.31 -28.29 -32.24
N SER A 497 -31.25 -26.97 -32.46
CA SER A 497 -32.05 -26.31 -33.49
C SER A 497 -31.38 -26.43 -34.84
N ASP A 498 -32.09 -26.98 -35.84
CA ASP A 498 -31.63 -27.09 -37.23
C ASP A 498 -31.51 -25.74 -37.96
N THR A 499 -31.52 -24.60 -37.25
CA THR A 499 -31.39 -23.26 -37.84
C THR A 499 -29.89 -22.89 -37.93
N PRO A 500 -29.29 -22.92 -39.14
CA PRO A 500 -27.84 -22.78 -39.32
C PRO A 500 -27.29 -21.35 -39.16
N ASP A 501 -28.13 -20.35 -38.87
CA ASP A 501 -27.76 -18.94 -39.06
C ASP A 501 -27.20 -18.23 -37.80
N ALA A 502 -27.21 -18.88 -36.63
CA ALA A 502 -26.65 -18.27 -35.42
C ALA A 502 -25.15 -18.55 -35.30
N GLU A 503 -24.34 -17.74 -35.97
CA GLU A 503 -22.88 -17.79 -35.86
C GLU A 503 -22.42 -17.39 -34.45
N ALA A 504 -21.95 -18.37 -33.66
CA ALA A 504 -21.38 -18.11 -32.34
C ALA A 504 -19.96 -17.58 -32.46
N GLY A 505 -19.62 -16.54 -31.70
CA GLY A 505 -18.25 -16.03 -31.58
C GLY A 505 -17.53 -16.54 -30.32
N PHE A 506 -16.25 -16.20 -30.19
CA PHE A 506 -15.41 -16.50 -29.03
C PHE A 506 -16.03 -15.98 -27.71
N VAL A 507 -16.70 -14.83 -27.75
CA VAL A 507 -17.34 -14.18 -26.59
C VAL A 507 -18.62 -14.89 -26.14
N ASP A 508 -19.26 -15.64 -27.05
CA ASP A 508 -20.50 -16.36 -26.79
C ASP A 508 -20.25 -17.69 -26.06
N ILE A 509 -19.01 -18.20 -26.15
CA ILE A 509 -18.59 -19.39 -25.42
C ILE A 509 -18.53 -19.09 -23.91
N PRO A 510 -19.19 -19.89 -23.07
CA PRO A 510 -19.20 -19.71 -21.62
C PRO A 510 -17.86 -20.12 -21.00
N TRP A 511 -16.83 -19.28 -21.10
CA TRP A 511 -15.52 -19.53 -20.49
C TRP A 511 -15.61 -19.54 -18.96
N PRO A 512 -14.94 -20.48 -18.26
CA PRO A 512 -15.00 -20.58 -16.80
C PRO A 512 -14.10 -19.53 -16.12
N VAL A 513 -14.31 -18.25 -16.41
CA VAL A 513 -13.59 -17.11 -15.83
C VAL A 513 -14.57 -15.97 -15.52
N LEU A 514 -14.33 -15.25 -14.42
CA LEU A 514 -15.26 -14.21 -13.96
C LEU A 514 -15.46 -13.09 -14.99
N GLU A 515 -14.40 -12.70 -15.69
CA GLU A 515 -14.41 -11.60 -16.66
C GLU A 515 -15.34 -11.89 -17.86
N ALA A 516 -15.56 -13.16 -18.22
CA ALA A 516 -16.46 -13.57 -19.32
C ALA A 516 -17.94 -13.30 -19.04
N HIS A 517 -18.28 -13.08 -17.77
CA HIS A 517 -19.66 -12.94 -17.29
C HIS A 517 -19.93 -11.60 -16.62
N LYS A 518 -18.98 -10.66 -16.64
CA LYS A 518 -19.29 -9.30 -16.22
C LYS A 518 -20.32 -8.72 -17.17
N GLU A 519 -21.47 -8.31 -16.62
CA GLU A 519 -22.45 -7.55 -17.38
C GLU A 519 -21.73 -6.42 -18.09
N ARG A 520 -21.96 -6.31 -19.41
CA ARG A 520 -21.53 -5.16 -20.20
C ARG A 520 -22.24 -3.95 -19.60
N SER A 521 -21.61 -3.33 -18.60
CA SER A 521 -22.16 -2.15 -17.97
C SER A 521 -22.34 -1.15 -19.10
N LYS A 522 -23.56 -0.67 -19.29
CA LYS A 522 -23.97 0.19 -20.41
C LYS A 522 -23.31 1.58 -20.36
N HIS A 523 -22.24 1.73 -19.57
CA HIS A 523 -21.50 2.96 -19.38
C HIS A 523 -20.64 3.27 -20.61
N ARG A 524 -21.26 4.07 -21.49
CA ARG A 524 -20.75 5.13 -22.39
C ARG A 524 -19.50 4.93 -23.27
N SER A 525 -18.58 4.01 -23.05
CA SER A 525 -17.42 3.85 -23.94
C SER A 525 -17.52 2.71 -24.95
N GLY A 526 -18.58 1.89 -24.93
CA GLY A 526 -18.90 0.91 -26.00
C GLY A 526 -17.92 -0.28 -26.13
N GLU A 527 -16.74 -0.18 -25.54
CA GLU A 527 -15.72 -1.22 -25.57
C GLU A 527 -15.97 -2.20 -24.42
N SER A 528 -16.72 -3.25 -24.73
CA SER A 528 -16.74 -4.42 -23.86
C SER A 528 -15.35 -5.03 -23.87
N VAL A 529 -14.71 -5.14 -22.70
CA VAL A 529 -13.50 -5.94 -22.53
C VAL A 529 -13.84 -7.35 -22.96
N ALA A 530 -13.42 -7.71 -24.17
CA ALA A 530 -13.57 -9.06 -24.67
C ALA A 530 -12.55 -9.92 -23.93
N VAL A 531 -13.01 -11.05 -23.38
CA VAL A 531 -12.09 -12.04 -22.82
C VAL A 531 -11.15 -12.48 -23.92
N THR A 532 -9.86 -12.46 -23.62
CA THR A 532 -8.80 -12.90 -24.51
C THR A 532 -8.33 -14.30 -24.13
N VAL A 533 -7.50 -14.93 -24.95
CA VAL A 533 -6.99 -16.29 -24.68
C VAL A 533 -6.05 -16.28 -23.48
N GLU A 534 -5.36 -15.16 -23.26
CA GLU A 534 -4.41 -14.91 -22.18
C GLU A 534 -5.11 -14.87 -20.81
N ASP A 535 -6.37 -14.43 -20.75
CA ASP A 535 -7.16 -14.36 -19.52
C ASP A 535 -7.53 -15.75 -18.98
N LEU A 536 -7.42 -16.81 -19.80
CA LEU A 536 -7.71 -18.20 -19.45
C LEU A 536 -6.56 -18.85 -18.66
N THR A 537 -6.19 -18.22 -17.55
CA THR A 537 -5.14 -18.69 -16.63
C THR A 537 -5.65 -19.76 -15.66
N VAL A 538 -4.74 -20.59 -15.15
CA VAL A 538 -5.07 -21.61 -14.13
C VAL A 538 -5.69 -20.97 -12.89
N GLU A 539 -5.17 -19.81 -12.48
CA GLU A 539 -5.65 -19.07 -11.32
C GLU A 539 -7.07 -18.54 -11.53
N ALA A 540 -7.34 -17.90 -12.68
CA ALA A 540 -8.68 -17.38 -13.00
C ALA A 540 -9.73 -18.51 -13.08
N ILE A 541 -9.38 -19.63 -13.73
CA ILE A 541 -10.24 -20.81 -13.84
C ILE A 541 -10.49 -21.45 -12.47
N SER A 542 -9.45 -21.60 -11.66
CA SER A 542 -9.58 -22.15 -10.31
C SER A 542 -10.41 -21.26 -9.39
N ALA A 543 -10.23 -19.93 -9.45
CA ALA A 543 -10.98 -18.98 -8.65
C ALA A 543 -12.47 -19.00 -9.02
N PHE A 544 -12.79 -19.24 -10.29
CA PHE A 544 -14.16 -19.34 -10.78
C PHE A 544 -14.85 -20.66 -10.43
N LEU A 545 -14.18 -21.79 -10.64
CA LEU A 545 -14.77 -23.11 -10.37
C LEU A 545 -14.77 -23.46 -8.87
N LEU A 546 -13.81 -22.95 -8.10
CA LEU A 546 -13.56 -23.31 -6.70
C LEU A 546 -13.42 -22.05 -5.81
N PRO A 547 -14.49 -21.28 -5.60
CA PRO A 547 -14.42 -20.05 -4.81
C PRO A 547 -13.93 -20.36 -3.38
N GLY A 548 -12.80 -19.75 -3.00
CA GLY A 548 -12.18 -19.98 -1.67
C GLY A 548 -11.56 -21.37 -1.50
N GLY A 549 -11.28 -22.09 -2.59
CA GLY A 549 -10.67 -23.42 -2.56
C GLY A 549 -11.60 -24.54 -2.07
N ARG A 550 -12.88 -24.22 -1.78
CA ARG A 550 -13.92 -25.22 -1.53
C ARG A 550 -14.97 -25.17 -2.64
N PRO A 551 -15.39 -26.33 -3.16
CA PRO A 551 -16.56 -26.39 -4.03
C PRO A 551 -17.79 -25.92 -3.24
N GLU A 552 -18.73 -25.29 -3.94
CA GLU A 552 -20.00 -24.92 -3.33
C GLU A 552 -20.91 -26.16 -3.25
N GLY A 553 -21.36 -26.49 -2.04
CA GLY A 553 -22.18 -27.67 -1.74
C GLY A 553 -21.37 -28.95 -1.48
N ASP A 554 -22.06 -30.09 -1.51
CA ASP A 554 -21.48 -31.42 -1.20
C ASP A 554 -20.69 -32.03 -2.35
N ARG A 555 -20.62 -31.36 -3.51
CA ARG A 555 -19.87 -31.84 -4.67
C ARG A 555 -18.38 -31.78 -4.38
N SER A 556 -17.66 -32.86 -4.69
CA SER A 556 -16.22 -32.88 -4.48
C SER A 556 -15.51 -31.97 -5.50
N LYS A 557 -14.35 -31.37 -5.14
CA LYS A 557 -13.48 -30.61 -6.06
C LYS A 557 -13.27 -31.37 -7.38
N LYS A 558 -12.99 -32.68 -7.26
CA LYS A 558 -12.73 -33.57 -8.39
C LYS A 558 -13.94 -33.75 -9.31
N GLU A 559 -15.15 -33.78 -8.75
CA GLU A 559 -16.38 -33.92 -9.52
C GLU A 559 -16.66 -32.68 -10.36
N VAL A 560 -16.55 -31.48 -9.77
CA VAL A 560 -16.72 -30.20 -10.48
C VAL A 560 -15.69 -30.05 -11.61
N LEU A 561 -14.42 -30.39 -11.33
CA LEU A 561 -13.37 -30.35 -12.34
C LEU A 561 -13.61 -31.38 -13.46
N ARG A 562 -14.02 -32.60 -13.12
CA ARG A 562 -14.33 -33.65 -14.11
C ARG A 562 -15.53 -33.29 -14.97
N GLU A 563 -16.58 -32.74 -14.38
CA GLU A 563 -17.76 -32.25 -15.10
C GLU A 563 -17.37 -31.16 -16.10
N THR A 564 -16.58 -30.18 -15.65
CA THR A 564 -16.10 -29.08 -16.51
C THR A 564 -15.17 -29.59 -17.60
N PHE A 565 -14.28 -30.53 -17.28
CA PHE A 565 -13.39 -31.19 -18.25
C PHE A 565 -14.18 -31.93 -19.34
N LEU A 566 -15.25 -32.63 -18.97
CA LEU A 566 -16.10 -33.32 -19.94
C LEU A 566 -16.85 -32.35 -20.86
N ARG A 567 -17.21 -31.15 -20.38
CA ARG A 567 -17.83 -30.10 -21.20
C ARG A 567 -16.84 -29.48 -22.19
N PHE A 568 -15.59 -29.30 -21.78
CA PHE A 568 -14.51 -28.71 -22.60
C PHE A 568 -13.61 -29.73 -23.29
N HIS A 569 -14.01 -31.00 -23.39
CA HIS A 569 -13.19 -32.01 -24.07
C HIS A 569 -13.03 -31.65 -25.54
N PRO A 570 -11.79 -31.55 -26.09
CA PRO A 570 -11.54 -30.99 -27.42
C PRO A 570 -12.35 -31.73 -28.50
N ASP A 571 -12.25 -33.06 -28.55
CA ASP A 571 -12.97 -33.87 -29.55
C ASP A 571 -14.51 -33.69 -29.50
N LYS A 572 -15.11 -33.66 -28.30
CA LYS A 572 -16.56 -33.52 -28.15
C LYS A 572 -17.03 -32.09 -28.42
N PHE A 573 -16.21 -31.11 -28.05
CA PHE A 573 -16.50 -29.71 -28.28
C PHE A 573 -16.39 -29.38 -29.77
N GLU A 574 -15.34 -29.86 -30.45
CA GLU A 574 -15.13 -29.66 -31.88
C GLU A 574 -16.24 -30.29 -32.72
N GLY A 575 -16.64 -31.53 -32.39
CA GLY A 575 -17.71 -32.21 -33.11
C GLY A 575 -19.10 -31.57 -32.95
N ARG A 576 -19.36 -30.91 -31.81
CA ARG A 576 -20.66 -30.32 -31.49
C ARG A 576 -20.74 -28.84 -31.80
N PHE A 577 -19.86 -28.04 -31.23
CA PHE A 577 -20.01 -26.58 -31.22
C PHE A 577 -19.10 -25.88 -32.22
N LEU A 578 -17.95 -26.44 -32.61
CA LEU A 578 -17.03 -25.72 -33.50
C LEU A 578 -17.64 -25.47 -34.90
N ARG A 579 -18.61 -26.28 -35.31
CA ARG A 579 -19.35 -26.09 -36.58
C ARG A 579 -20.26 -24.86 -36.57
N THR A 580 -20.73 -24.42 -35.39
CA THR A 580 -21.56 -23.22 -35.24
C THR A 580 -20.72 -21.96 -35.01
N VAL A 581 -19.42 -22.13 -34.70
CA VAL A 581 -18.49 -21.02 -34.50
C VAL A 581 -18.05 -20.44 -35.84
N ARG A 582 -17.99 -19.11 -35.92
CA ARG A 582 -17.46 -18.38 -37.08
C ARG A 582 -16.11 -18.92 -37.54
N VAL A 583 -15.97 -19.19 -38.83
CA VAL A 583 -14.76 -19.81 -39.41
C VAL A 583 -13.47 -19.07 -39.03
N GLY A 584 -13.50 -17.73 -38.98
CA GLY A 584 -12.35 -16.92 -38.58
C GLY A 584 -11.97 -16.98 -37.10
N GLU A 585 -12.88 -17.40 -36.22
CA GLU A 585 -12.65 -17.48 -34.77
C GLU A 585 -12.44 -18.93 -34.28
N GLN A 586 -12.64 -19.93 -35.14
CA GLN A 586 -12.50 -21.35 -34.77
C GLN A 586 -11.11 -21.70 -34.22
N GLU A 587 -10.05 -21.09 -34.76
CA GLU A 587 -8.67 -21.33 -34.28
C GLU A 587 -8.45 -20.76 -32.89
N VAL A 588 -8.92 -19.53 -32.64
CA VAL A 588 -8.85 -18.87 -31.32
C VAL A 588 -9.65 -19.66 -30.28
N VAL A 589 -10.83 -20.16 -30.65
CA VAL A 589 -11.65 -21.03 -29.80
C VAL A 589 -10.93 -22.33 -29.48
N ARG A 590 -10.29 -22.97 -30.47
CA ARG A 590 -9.50 -24.20 -30.26
C ARG A 590 -8.34 -23.95 -29.30
N GLU A 591 -7.63 -22.84 -29.45
CA GLU A 591 -6.56 -22.47 -28.51
C GLU A 591 -7.11 -22.26 -27.10
N GLY A 592 -8.21 -21.51 -26.96
CA GLY A 592 -8.87 -21.25 -25.67
C GLY A 592 -9.30 -22.53 -24.97
N ILE A 593 -9.91 -23.48 -25.69
CA ILE A 593 -10.25 -24.81 -25.15
C ILE A 593 -8.99 -25.54 -24.70
N GLY A 594 -7.93 -25.52 -25.51
CA GLY A 594 -6.64 -26.10 -25.16
C GLY A 594 -6.06 -25.54 -23.85
N ARG A 595 -6.17 -24.22 -23.63
CA ARG A 595 -5.76 -23.55 -22.38
C ARG A 595 -6.59 -24.03 -21.19
N VAL A 596 -7.92 -24.06 -21.33
CA VAL A 596 -8.84 -24.53 -20.28
C VAL A 596 -8.55 -25.98 -19.92
N VAL A 597 -8.40 -26.87 -20.90
CA VAL A 597 -8.12 -28.30 -20.67
C VAL A 597 -6.78 -28.51 -19.97
N ARG A 598 -5.73 -27.77 -20.36
CA ARG A 598 -4.43 -27.79 -19.67
C ARG A 598 -4.57 -27.34 -18.21
N ALA A 599 -5.28 -26.24 -17.97
CA ALA A 599 -5.53 -25.74 -16.62
C ALA A 599 -6.31 -26.74 -15.76
N LEU A 600 -7.37 -27.36 -16.32
CA LEU A 600 -8.15 -28.38 -15.62
C LEU A 600 -7.30 -29.62 -15.28
N ASN A 601 -6.44 -30.07 -16.18
CA ASN A 601 -5.52 -31.18 -15.91
C ASN A 601 -4.54 -30.86 -14.78
N THR A 602 -3.99 -29.63 -14.75
CA THR A 602 -3.15 -29.16 -13.65
C THR A 602 -3.93 -29.19 -12.32
N LEU A 603 -5.16 -28.67 -12.30
CA LEU A 603 -6.00 -28.62 -11.10
C LEU A 603 -6.50 -29.99 -10.62
N MET A 604 -6.60 -30.98 -11.52
CA MET A 604 -6.93 -32.37 -11.18
C MET A 604 -5.72 -33.15 -10.64
N ALA A 605 -4.50 -32.75 -11.02
CA ALA A 605 -3.27 -33.33 -10.50
C ALA A 605 -2.93 -32.83 -9.09
N GLU A 606 -3.39 -31.63 -8.73
CA GLU A 606 -3.36 -31.06 -7.36
C GLU A 606 -4.42 -31.66 -6.43
#